data_AF-A0A6I4P2Y3-F1
#
_entry.id   AF-A0A6I4P2Y3-F1
#
_cell.length_a   1.000
_cell.length_b   1.000
_cell.length_c   1.000
_cell.angle_alpha   90.00
_cell.angle_beta   90.00
_cell.angle_gamma   90.00
#
_symmetry.space_group_name_H-M   'P 1'
#
loop_
_entity.id
_entity.type
_entity.pdbx_description
1 polymer ?
#
loop_
_entity_poly.entity_id
_entity_poly.type
_entity_poly.pdbx_seq_one_letter_code
_entity_poly.pdbx_strand_id
1 'polypeptide(L)'
;MSAAGTSAQGAGAQRSIPQGSSAQGTVRRLIVFILLFALVVIAAIGVAGLLGRLVDSGAALAGGSDDLALLLAYTLIGGPLAALLWWFTWRRLDEDAERASIAWGLYLTAMLTLALIVTTVVLAGVLAALVDGRWEPADLANAVVWALVWVWHAWMLRHPSKAPRRMAAVPVVLGAAYGLVVGAIGAIGAAGGILDTAIDVAGGRSTVGTGWWVAPLQSLAWALVGAAAWWIHWVLGGASRTRTAFAGVALVLVGVLAAAAAALGGLGTALFVGLRLAFDPGDLFAAVVQPLGTAVAAALIGAAVWRVHAGIAATRSPAVRRAATLA
;
A
#
# COMPACT_ATOMS: atom_id res chain seq x y z
N MET A 1 33.77 28.97 75.48
CA MET A 1 33.83 27.54 75.09
C MET A 1 33.02 27.41 73.81
N SER A 2 33.61 27.59 72.61
CA SER A 2 34.65 26.82 71.91
C SER A 2 34.18 25.45 71.37
N ALA A 3 34.42 25.27 70.07
CA ALA A 3 34.43 24.07 69.21
C ALA A 3 33.07 23.37 68.94
N ALA A 4 32.56 23.32 67.70
CA ALA A 4 33.06 22.69 66.47
C ALA A 4 32.87 21.15 66.45
N GLY A 5 32.05 20.69 65.50
CA GLY A 5 31.69 19.28 65.29
C GLY A 5 31.16 19.04 63.87
N THR A 6 32.07 19.19 62.92
CA THR A 6 32.30 18.44 61.67
C THR A 6 31.18 17.61 61.01
N SER A 7 30.98 17.98 59.75
CA SER A 7 30.33 17.31 58.62
C SER A 7 30.73 15.85 58.38
N ALA A 8 29.76 15.04 57.95
CA ALA A 8 29.99 13.85 57.13
C ALA A 8 29.03 13.87 55.92
N GLN A 9 29.53 14.42 54.81
CA GLN A 9 28.97 14.25 53.47
C GLN A 9 29.05 12.77 53.08
N GLY A 10 27.91 12.08 53.08
CA GLY A 10 27.76 10.81 52.37
C GLY A 10 27.72 11.10 50.86
N ALA A 11 28.86 10.94 50.20
CA ALA A 11 28.99 11.00 48.77
C ALA A 11 28.11 9.92 48.12
N GLY A 12 26.94 10.32 47.64
CA GLY A 12 26.12 9.53 46.74
C GLY A 12 26.88 9.35 45.44
N ALA A 13 27.53 8.20 45.27
CA ALA A 13 28.08 7.75 44.01
C ALA A 13 26.93 7.59 43.00
N GLN A 14 26.60 8.65 42.28
CA GLN A 14 25.84 8.60 41.05
C GLN A 14 26.62 7.73 40.07
N ARG A 15 26.25 6.45 39.98
CA ARG A 15 26.64 5.59 38.86
C ARG A 15 26.07 6.22 37.59
N SER A 16 26.93 6.90 36.84
CA SER A 16 26.69 7.25 35.45
C SER A 16 26.50 5.94 34.68
N ILE A 17 25.26 5.61 34.35
CA ILE A 17 24.97 4.52 33.43
C ILE A 17 25.53 4.95 32.07
N PRO A 18 26.46 4.19 31.46
CA PRO A 18 27.04 4.55 30.18
C PRO A 18 25.95 4.57 29.11
N GLN A 19 25.59 5.76 28.65
CA GLN A 19 24.55 5.99 27.63
C GLN A 19 24.89 5.34 26.26
N GLY A 20 26.14 4.90 26.06
CA GLY A 20 26.64 4.30 24.81
C GLY A 20 26.12 2.89 24.46
N SER A 21 25.62 2.11 25.43
CA SER A 21 25.17 0.72 25.16
C SER A 21 23.82 0.62 24.44
N SER A 22 22.95 1.62 24.61
CA SER A 22 21.58 1.62 24.07
C SER A 22 21.53 2.01 22.57
N ALA A 23 22.34 2.99 22.15
CA ALA A 23 22.38 3.47 20.77
C ALA A 23 23.01 2.43 19.83
N GLN A 24 24.14 1.83 20.25
CA GLN A 24 24.83 0.81 19.46
C GLN A 24 23.96 -0.45 19.24
N GLY A 25 23.21 -0.87 20.27
CA GLY A 25 22.25 -1.98 20.15
C GLY A 25 21.13 -1.68 19.15
N THR A 26 20.65 -0.44 19.12
CA THR A 26 19.61 0.01 18.17
C THR A 26 20.12 0.04 16.74
N VAL A 27 21.30 0.62 16.50
CA VAL A 27 21.93 0.68 15.17
C VAL A 27 22.21 -0.72 14.63
N ARG A 28 22.76 -1.62 15.45
CA ARG A 28 22.99 -3.01 15.06
C ARG A 28 21.71 -3.70 14.59
N ARG A 29 20.61 -3.54 15.32
CA ARG A 29 19.31 -4.12 14.95
C ARG A 29 18.80 -3.53 13.64
N LEU A 30 18.90 -2.21 13.47
CA LEU A 30 18.49 -1.54 12.25
C LEU A 30 19.24 -2.08 11.02
N ILE A 31 20.57 -2.22 11.11
CA ILE A 31 21.40 -2.78 10.03
C ILE A 31 20.96 -4.20 9.69
N VAL A 32 20.72 -5.05 10.69
CA VAL A 32 20.27 -6.43 10.47
C VAL A 32 18.92 -6.47 9.76
N PHE A 33 17.96 -5.63 10.15
CA PHE A 33 16.65 -5.59 9.51
C PHE A 33 16.67 -4.98 8.10
N ILE A 34 17.54 -4.00 7.84
CA ILE A 34 17.77 -3.48 6.49
C ILE A 34 18.38 -4.57 5.59
N LEU A 35 19.38 -5.29 6.11
CA LEU A 35 20.00 -6.39 5.38
C LEU A 35 18.99 -7.50 5.10
N LEU A 36 18.15 -7.85 6.08
CA LEU A 36 17.08 -8.83 5.89
C LEU A 36 16.09 -8.37 4.81
N PHE A 37 15.68 -7.10 4.85
CA PHE A 37 14.80 -6.52 3.83
C PHE A 37 15.40 -6.65 2.43
N ALA A 38 16.65 -6.21 2.25
CA ALA A 38 17.34 -6.28 0.97
C ALA A 38 17.45 -7.72 0.46
N LEU A 39 17.81 -8.66 1.34
CA LEU A 39 17.95 -10.07 0.97
C LEU A 39 16.63 -10.71 0.55
N VAL A 40 15.54 -10.42 1.25
CA VAL A 40 14.21 -10.92 0.88
C VAL A 40 13.76 -10.34 -0.46
N VAL A 41 14.00 -9.05 -0.71
CA VAL A 41 13.68 -8.41 -2.01
C VAL A 41 14.48 -9.05 -3.14
N ILE A 42 15.80 -9.19 -2.98
CA ILE A 42 16.66 -9.83 -3.98
C ILE A 42 16.22 -11.27 -4.25
N ALA A 43 15.94 -12.04 -3.20
CA ALA A 43 15.46 -13.41 -3.32
C ALA A 43 14.09 -13.47 -4.03
N ALA A 44 13.16 -12.59 -3.69
CA ALA A 44 11.84 -12.53 -4.33
C ALA A 44 11.95 -12.19 -5.83
N ILE A 45 12.80 -11.24 -6.21
CA ILE A 45 13.07 -10.90 -7.61
C ILE A 45 13.66 -12.09 -8.36
N GLY A 46 14.67 -12.76 -7.79
CA GLY A 46 15.29 -13.94 -8.39
C GLY A 46 14.28 -15.07 -8.61
N VAL A 47 13.49 -15.41 -7.57
CA VAL A 47 12.48 -16.47 -7.63
C VAL A 47 11.36 -16.12 -8.61
N ALA A 48 10.89 -14.87 -8.63
CA ALA A 48 9.89 -14.40 -9.58
C ALA A 48 10.37 -14.53 -11.03
N GLY A 49 11.62 -14.13 -11.31
CA GLY A 49 12.19 -14.24 -12.65
C GLY A 49 12.41 -15.69 -13.08
N LEU A 50 12.91 -16.57 -12.21
CA LEU A 50 13.07 -17.99 -12.51
C LEU A 50 11.73 -18.69 -12.73
N LEU A 51 10.75 -18.42 -11.87
CA LEU A 51 9.40 -18.99 -12.03
C LEU A 51 8.72 -18.47 -13.29
N GLY A 52 8.87 -17.18 -13.59
CA GLY A 52 8.34 -16.58 -14.81
C GLY A 52 8.88 -17.26 -16.07
N ARG A 53 10.19 -17.52 -16.13
CA ARG A 53 10.81 -18.26 -17.23
C ARG A 53 10.40 -19.72 -17.32
N LEU A 54 10.16 -20.37 -16.18
CA LEU A 54 9.70 -21.76 -16.14
C LEU A 54 8.29 -21.89 -16.74
N VAL A 55 7.42 -20.91 -16.48
CA VAL A 55 6.04 -20.89 -17.01
C VAL A 55 5.99 -20.34 -18.44
N ASP A 56 6.90 -19.43 -18.81
CA ASP A 56 7.02 -18.88 -20.16
C ASP A 56 7.99 -19.69 -21.04
N SER A 57 7.58 -20.92 -21.35
CA SER A 57 8.40 -21.91 -22.08
C SER A 57 8.80 -21.47 -23.49
N GLY A 58 8.14 -20.44 -24.05
CA GLY A 58 8.42 -19.89 -25.39
C GLY A 58 9.46 -18.76 -25.39
N ALA A 59 9.57 -17.98 -24.32
CA ALA A 59 10.53 -16.87 -24.19
C ALA A 59 11.87 -17.29 -23.58
N ALA A 60 11.95 -18.47 -22.95
CA ALA A 60 13.17 -19.00 -22.33
C ALA A 60 14.37 -19.14 -23.30
N LEU A 61 14.14 -19.12 -24.62
CA LEU A 61 15.18 -19.18 -25.65
C LEU A 61 15.59 -17.79 -26.20
N ALA A 62 14.88 -16.71 -25.85
CA ALA A 62 15.13 -15.35 -26.36
C ALA A 62 15.84 -14.43 -25.34
N GLY A 63 15.90 -14.83 -24.06
CA GLY A 63 16.60 -14.09 -23.01
C GLY A 63 18.11 -14.36 -23.00
N GLY A 64 18.92 -13.30 -22.92
CA GLY A 64 20.38 -13.41 -22.82
C GLY A 64 20.85 -14.18 -21.58
N SER A 65 21.98 -14.87 -21.71
CA SER A 65 22.63 -15.65 -20.64
C SER A 65 22.88 -14.86 -19.35
N ASP A 66 23.09 -13.55 -19.48
CA ASP A 66 23.48 -12.66 -18.39
C ASP A 66 22.32 -12.41 -17.41
N ASP A 67 21.09 -12.26 -17.91
CA ASP A 67 19.90 -12.10 -17.08
C ASP A 67 19.55 -13.42 -16.37
N LEU A 68 19.80 -14.57 -17.02
CA LEU A 68 19.66 -15.87 -16.34
C LEU A 68 20.64 -15.99 -15.18
N ALA A 69 21.91 -15.69 -15.44
CA ALA A 69 22.97 -15.78 -14.44
C ALA A 69 22.68 -14.87 -13.25
N LEU A 70 22.18 -13.66 -13.50
CA LEU A 70 21.79 -12.72 -12.46
C LEU A 70 20.62 -13.23 -11.60
N LEU A 71 19.53 -13.70 -12.22
CA LEU A 71 18.37 -14.24 -11.52
C LEU A 71 18.72 -15.49 -10.71
N LEU A 72 19.60 -16.34 -11.25
CA LEU A 72 20.11 -17.51 -10.56
C LEU A 72 21.00 -17.11 -9.37
N ALA A 73 21.88 -16.14 -9.54
CA ALA A 73 22.71 -15.62 -8.45
C ALA A 73 21.85 -15.01 -7.33
N TYR A 74 20.84 -14.22 -7.67
CA TYR A 74 19.90 -13.65 -6.71
C TYR A 74 19.13 -14.72 -5.94
N THR A 75 18.72 -15.79 -6.60
CA THR A 75 17.99 -16.89 -5.95
C THR A 75 18.92 -17.75 -5.09
N LEU A 76 20.06 -18.17 -5.64
CA LEU A 76 20.97 -19.14 -5.03
C LEU A 76 21.79 -18.52 -3.89
N ILE A 77 22.09 -17.23 -3.96
CA ILE A 77 22.83 -16.50 -2.91
C ILE A 77 21.85 -15.78 -1.99
N GLY A 78 20.95 -14.98 -2.56
CA GLY A 78 20.01 -14.15 -1.80
C GLY A 78 19.02 -14.98 -0.99
N GLY A 79 18.45 -16.04 -1.57
CA GLY A 79 17.46 -16.90 -0.92
C GLY A 79 17.99 -17.59 0.36
N PRO A 80 19.07 -18.38 0.27
CA PRO A 80 19.64 -19.04 1.45
C PRO A 80 20.12 -18.05 2.50
N LEU A 81 20.73 -16.93 2.10
CA LEU A 81 21.19 -15.92 3.06
C LEU A 81 20.01 -15.20 3.75
N ALA A 82 18.94 -14.91 3.01
CA ALA A 82 17.69 -14.40 3.57
C ALA A 82 17.09 -15.40 4.59
N ALA A 83 17.05 -16.69 4.25
CA ALA A 83 16.51 -17.74 5.11
C ALA A 83 17.32 -17.90 6.40
N LEU A 84 18.66 -17.88 6.31
CA LEU A 84 19.56 -17.95 7.47
C LEU A 84 19.39 -16.73 8.37
N LEU A 85 19.39 -15.53 7.79
CA LEU A 85 19.25 -14.29 8.56
C LEU A 85 17.86 -14.17 9.19
N TRP A 86 16.82 -14.57 8.45
CA TRP A 86 15.46 -14.68 8.95
C TRP A 86 15.39 -15.65 10.13
N TRP A 87 15.92 -16.87 9.98
CA TRP A 87 15.91 -17.87 11.05
C TRP A 87 16.60 -17.37 12.31
N PHE A 88 17.79 -16.77 12.18
CA PHE A 88 18.52 -16.21 13.31
C PHE A 88 17.71 -15.12 14.03
N THR A 89 17.14 -14.19 13.26
CA THR A 89 16.29 -13.12 13.80
C THR A 89 15.03 -13.69 14.45
N TRP A 90 14.39 -14.68 13.82
CA TRP A 90 13.18 -15.33 14.31
C TRP A 90 13.39 -16.01 15.66
N ARG A 91 14.52 -16.68 15.86
CA ARG A 91 14.88 -17.25 17.17
C ARG A 91 15.06 -16.16 18.23
N ARG A 92 15.71 -15.05 17.90
CA ARG A 92 15.98 -13.95 18.86
C ARG A 92 14.74 -13.16 19.25
N LEU A 93 13.67 -13.23 18.46
CA LEU A 93 12.37 -12.60 18.80
C LEU A 93 11.67 -13.26 20.01
N ASP A 94 12.20 -14.33 20.61
CA ASP A 94 11.75 -14.79 21.93
C ASP A 94 12.14 -13.80 23.05
N GLU A 95 13.15 -12.96 22.82
CA GLU A 95 13.56 -11.93 23.77
C GLU A 95 12.61 -10.71 23.72
N ASP A 96 12.06 -10.32 24.88
CA ASP A 96 11.13 -9.18 25.00
C ASP A 96 11.69 -7.87 24.46
N ALA A 97 13.00 -7.67 24.61
CA ALA A 97 13.70 -6.49 24.13
C ALA A 97 13.72 -6.39 22.59
N GLU A 98 13.72 -7.52 21.88
CA GLU A 98 13.69 -7.53 20.41
C GLU A 98 12.27 -7.27 19.89
N ARG A 99 11.23 -7.82 20.54
CA ARG A 99 9.82 -7.58 20.18
C ARG A 99 9.36 -6.13 20.39
N ALA A 100 9.95 -5.46 21.37
CA ALA A 100 9.71 -4.04 21.64
C ALA A 100 10.49 -3.10 20.70
N SER A 101 11.37 -3.64 19.85
CA SER A 101 12.18 -2.86 18.91
C SER A 101 11.32 -2.20 17.83
N ILE A 102 11.55 -0.90 17.60
CA ILE A 102 10.93 -0.16 16.49
C ILE A 102 11.37 -0.73 15.14
N ALA A 103 12.62 -1.19 15.04
CA ALA A 103 13.19 -1.70 13.78
C ALA A 103 12.43 -2.93 13.25
N TRP A 104 11.91 -3.79 14.15
CA TRP A 104 11.10 -4.94 13.75
C TRP A 104 9.75 -4.53 13.16
N GLY A 105 9.06 -3.58 13.81
CA GLY A 105 7.81 -3.01 13.31
C GLY A 105 8.01 -2.28 11.98
N LEU A 106 9.12 -1.55 11.82
CA LEU A 106 9.46 -0.85 10.59
C LEU A 106 9.74 -1.81 9.44
N TYR A 107 10.52 -2.87 9.69
CA TYR A 107 10.77 -3.93 8.71
C TYR A 107 9.47 -4.55 8.20
N LEU A 108 8.59 -4.98 9.12
CA LEU A 108 7.32 -5.59 8.73
C LEU A 108 6.43 -4.61 7.97
N THR A 109 6.40 -3.33 8.37
CA THR A 109 5.65 -2.30 7.67
C THR A 109 6.16 -2.12 6.25
N ALA A 110 7.48 -1.96 6.07
CA ALA A 110 8.08 -1.77 4.76
C ALA A 110 7.86 -2.98 3.85
N MET A 111 8.13 -4.20 4.35
CA MET A 111 8.01 -5.42 3.57
C MET A 111 6.56 -5.73 3.19
N LEU A 112 5.61 -5.62 4.13
CA LEU A 112 4.19 -5.83 3.82
C LEU A 112 3.66 -4.80 2.83
N THR A 113 4.08 -3.55 2.95
CA THR A 113 3.66 -2.48 2.03
C THR A 113 4.22 -2.72 0.64
N LEU A 114 5.53 -2.99 0.52
CA LEU A 114 6.16 -3.28 -0.76
C LEU A 114 5.53 -4.51 -1.42
N ALA A 115 5.39 -5.62 -0.68
CA ALA A 115 4.82 -6.83 -1.22
C ALA A 115 3.36 -6.65 -1.65
N LEU A 116 2.56 -5.88 -0.90
CA LEU A 116 1.19 -5.53 -1.30
C LEU A 116 1.16 -4.69 -2.58
N ILE A 117 2.03 -3.68 -2.70
CA ILE A 117 2.11 -2.82 -3.88
C ILE A 117 2.47 -3.65 -5.10
N VAL A 118 3.55 -4.44 -5.04
CA VAL A 118 4.00 -5.23 -6.18
C VAL A 118 2.94 -6.26 -6.58
N THR A 119 2.37 -6.98 -5.60
CA THR A 119 1.27 -7.93 -5.87
C THR A 119 0.09 -7.24 -6.55
N THR A 120 -0.31 -6.07 -6.06
CA THR A 120 -1.46 -5.32 -6.59
C THR A 120 -1.21 -4.84 -8.02
N VAL A 121 -0.05 -4.24 -8.28
CA VAL A 121 0.31 -3.70 -9.59
C VAL A 121 0.41 -4.81 -10.62
N VAL A 122 1.12 -5.88 -10.30
CA VAL A 122 1.35 -6.98 -11.25
C VAL A 122 0.05 -7.76 -11.47
N LEU A 123 -0.74 -8.03 -10.43
CA LEU A 123 -2.02 -8.73 -10.58
C LEU A 123 -3.03 -7.91 -11.39
N ALA A 124 -3.15 -6.60 -11.14
CA ALA A 124 -4.01 -5.74 -11.95
C ALA A 124 -3.50 -5.65 -13.41
N GLY A 125 -2.18 -5.62 -13.61
CA GLY A 125 -1.55 -5.70 -14.93
C GLY A 125 -1.93 -6.97 -15.69
N VAL A 126 -1.79 -8.15 -15.06
CA VAL A 126 -2.19 -9.45 -15.66
C VAL A 126 -3.67 -9.45 -16.02
N LEU A 127 -4.53 -8.99 -15.10
CA LEU A 127 -5.97 -8.92 -15.37
C LEU A 127 -6.30 -7.94 -16.51
N ALA A 128 -5.61 -6.81 -16.59
CA ALA A 128 -5.75 -5.85 -17.68
C ALA A 128 -5.23 -6.40 -19.02
N ALA A 129 -4.12 -7.14 -19.02
CA ALA A 129 -3.59 -7.81 -20.21
C ALA A 129 -4.56 -8.88 -20.72
N LEU A 130 -5.22 -9.62 -19.83
CA LEU A 130 -6.27 -10.57 -20.21
C LEU A 130 -7.46 -9.91 -20.92
N VAL A 131 -7.80 -8.67 -20.55
CA VAL A 131 -8.83 -7.88 -21.27
C VAL A 131 -8.40 -7.59 -22.71
N ASP A 132 -7.12 -7.40 -22.97
CA ASP A 132 -6.54 -7.26 -24.32
C ASP A 132 -6.37 -8.61 -25.05
N GLY A 133 -6.73 -9.74 -24.42
CA GLY A 133 -6.46 -11.07 -24.93
C GLY A 133 -4.98 -11.49 -24.86
N ARG A 134 -4.15 -10.77 -24.08
CA ARG A 134 -2.73 -11.07 -23.88
C ARG A 134 -2.55 -11.94 -22.64
N TRP A 135 -1.83 -13.04 -22.79
CA TRP A 135 -1.45 -13.91 -21.67
C TRP A 135 -0.01 -13.64 -21.26
N GLU A 136 0.19 -13.16 -20.03
CA GLU A 136 1.49 -12.80 -19.46
C GLU A 136 1.85 -13.72 -18.28
N PRO A 137 2.29 -14.96 -18.53
CA PRO A 137 2.56 -15.94 -17.47
C PRO A 137 3.69 -15.53 -16.53
N ALA A 138 4.68 -14.78 -17.04
CA ALA A 138 5.79 -14.26 -16.25
C ALA A 138 5.32 -13.25 -15.19
N ASP A 139 4.39 -12.37 -15.54
CA ASP A 139 3.80 -11.43 -14.60
C ASP A 139 2.90 -12.14 -13.60
N LEU A 140 2.16 -13.17 -14.01
CA LEU A 140 1.41 -13.98 -13.06
C LEU A 140 2.33 -14.67 -12.04
N ALA A 141 3.46 -15.23 -12.48
CA ALA A 141 4.47 -15.81 -11.60
C ALA A 141 5.02 -14.78 -10.61
N ASN A 142 5.31 -13.56 -11.09
CA ASN A 142 5.75 -12.45 -10.25
C ASN A 142 4.69 -12.07 -9.20
N ALA A 143 3.41 -11.95 -9.59
CA ALA A 143 2.32 -11.69 -8.67
C ALA A 143 2.19 -12.79 -7.60
N VAL A 144 2.33 -14.06 -7.98
CA VAL A 144 2.27 -15.20 -7.05
C VAL A 144 3.42 -15.13 -6.03
N VAL A 145 4.66 -14.89 -6.48
CA VAL A 145 5.81 -14.82 -5.57
C VAL A 145 5.67 -13.68 -4.56
N TRP A 146 5.28 -12.49 -5.00
CA TRP A 146 5.07 -11.37 -4.08
C TRP A 146 3.85 -11.56 -3.18
N ALA A 147 2.80 -12.22 -3.65
CA ALA A 147 1.66 -12.60 -2.82
C ALA A 147 2.10 -13.58 -1.71
N LEU A 148 2.95 -14.55 -2.02
CA LEU A 148 3.51 -15.46 -1.01
C LEU A 148 4.37 -14.73 0.02
N VAL A 149 5.22 -13.79 -0.43
CA VAL A 149 6.00 -12.91 0.47
C VAL A 149 5.06 -12.12 1.38
N TRP A 150 3.98 -11.55 0.83
CA TRP A 150 2.98 -10.82 1.60
C TRP A 150 2.27 -11.71 2.62
N VAL A 151 1.78 -12.90 2.22
CA VAL A 151 1.12 -13.86 3.12
C VAL A 151 2.04 -14.28 4.25
N TRP A 152 3.30 -14.60 3.93
CA TRP A 152 4.31 -15.02 4.90
C TRP A 152 4.57 -13.94 5.95
N HIS A 153 4.76 -12.69 5.54
CA HIS A 153 4.96 -11.58 6.48
C HIS A 153 3.68 -11.21 7.23
N ALA A 154 2.50 -11.41 6.63
CA ALA A 154 1.22 -11.17 7.28
C ALA A 154 0.94 -12.23 8.36
N TRP A 155 1.40 -13.47 8.15
CA TRP A 155 1.43 -14.50 9.18
C TRP A 155 2.38 -14.12 10.33
N MET A 156 3.59 -13.64 10.03
CA MET A 156 4.53 -13.19 11.07
C MET A 156 3.96 -12.07 11.93
N LEU A 157 3.29 -11.09 11.32
CA LEU A 157 2.66 -9.97 12.02
C LEU A 157 1.59 -10.44 13.02
N ARG A 158 0.89 -11.54 12.70
CA ARG A 158 -0.18 -12.11 13.54
C ARG A 158 0.31 -13.18 14.52
N HIS A 159 1.61 -13.51 14.51
CA HIS A 159 2.13 -14.60 15.30
C HIS A 159 2.01 -14.31 16.82
N PRO A 160 1.36 -15.17 17.63
CA PRO A 160 1.02 -14.87 19.02
C PRO A 160 2.20 -14.46 19.90
N SER A 161 3.36 -15.09 19.69
CA SER A 161 4.57 -14.84 20.48
C SER A 161 5.60 -13.93 19.80
N LYS A 162 5.49 -13.65 18.50
CA LYS A 162 6.57 -13.01 17.71
C LYS A 162 6.16 -11.68 17.07
N ALA A 163 4.88 -11.32 17.18
CA ALA A 163 4.36 -10.07 16.68
C ALA A 163 5.08 -8.86 17.32
N PRO A 164 5.31 -7.78 16.54
CA PRO A 164 5.88 -6.55 17.07
C PRO A 164 4.96 -5.94 18.14
N ARG A 165 5.53 -5.44 19.24
CA ARG A 165 4.75 -4.71 20.26
C ARG A 165 4.55 -3.24 19.92
N ARG A 166 5.46 -2.66 19.15
CA ARG A 166 5.39 -1.28 18.65
C ARG A 166 5.04 -1.29 17.17
N MET A 167 4.22 -0.34 16.72
CA MET A 167 3.82 -0.18 15.31
C MET A 167 3.03 -1.35 14.70
N ALA A 168 2.54 -2.31 15.48
CA ALA A 168 1.79 -3.48 14.96
C ALA A 168 0.56 -3.12 14.10
N ALA A 169 -0.07 -1.98 14.40
CA ALA A 169 -1.23 -1.48 13.67
C ALA A 169 -0.88 -0.81 12.33
N VAL A 170 0.35 -0.32 12.16
CA VAL A 170 0.75 0.51 11.02
C VAL A 170 0.62 -0.24 9.68
N PRO A 171 1.16 -1.47 9.51
CA PRO A 171 1.04 -2.18 8.24
C PRO A 171 -0.42 -2.43 7.83
N VAL A 172 -1.27 -2.78 8.81
CA VAL A 172 -2.68 -3.09 8.55
C VAL A 172 -3.47 -1.85 8.13
N VAL A 173 -3.24 -0.72 8.81
CA VAL A 173 -3.87 0.56 8.46
C VAL A 173 -3.37 1.08 7.11
N LEU A 174 -2.07 0.98 6.84
CA LEU A 174 -1.48 1.43 5.59
C LEU A 174 -1.96 0.58 4.41
N GLY A 175 -2.06 -0.74 4.57
CA GLY A 175 -2.61 -1.63 3.55
C GLY A 175 -4.09 -1.35 3.25
N ALA A 176 -4.89 -1.02 4.27
CA ALA A 176 -6.28 -0.61 4.07
C ALA A 176 -6.39 0.73 3.34
N ALA A 177 -5.58 1.73 3.73
CA ALA A 177 -5.56 3.03 3.06
C ALA A 177 -5.12 2.90 1.59
N TYR A 178 -4.04 2.15 1.34
CA TYR A 178 -3.55 1.87 -0.01
C TYR A 178 -4.62 1.20 -0.88
N GLY A 179 -5.23 0.11 -0.39
CA GLY A 179 -6.28 -0.60 -1.13
C GLY A 179 -7.48 0.29 -1.43
N LEU A 180 -7.88 1.16 -0.49
CA LEU A 180 -8.98 2.10 -0.71
C LEU A 180 -8.66 3.09 -1.84
N VAL A 181 -7.45 3.65 -1.83
CA VAL A 181 -7.01 4.61 -2.85
C VAL A 181 -6.95 3.94 -4.22
N VAL A 182 -6.29 2.79 -4.33
CA VAL A 182 -6.20 2.06 -5.61
C VAL A 182 -7.58 1.63 -6.11
N GLY A 183 -8.42 1.08 -5.22
CA GLY A 183 -9.77 0.65 -5.55
C GLY A 183 -10.65 1.80 -6.02
N ALA A 184 -10.59 2.95 -5.34
CA ALA A 184 -11.33 4.15 -5.73
C ALA A 184 -10.85 4.73 -7.06
N ILE A 185 -9.53 4.84 -7.30
CA ILE A 185 -8.98 5.31 -8.58
C ILE A 185 -9.42 4.38 -9.72
N GLY A 186 -9.31 3.07 -9.55
CA GLY A 186 -9.76 2.10 -10.55
C GLY A 186 -11.26 2.20 -10.82
N ALA A 187 -12.08 2.35 -9.77
CA ALA A 187 -13.52 2.52 -9.91
C ALA A 187 -13.88 3.81 -10.66
N ILE A 188 -13.16 4.91 -10.39
CA ILE A 188 -13.33 6.19 -11.09
C ILE A 188 -12.97 6.02 -12.56
N GLY A 189 -11.85 5.37 -12.88
CA GLY A 189 -11.48 5.08 -14.27
C GLY A 189 -12.51 4.22 -14.99
N ALA A 190 -13.04 3.18 -14.31
CA ALA A 190 -14.01 2.26 -14.91
C ALA A 190 -15.35 2.95 -15.20
N ALA A 191 -15.92 3.64 -14.21
CA ALA A 191 -17.16 4.38 -14.38
C ALA A 191 -16.99 5.58 -15.33
N GLY A 192 -15.85 6.28 -15.23
CA GLY A 192 -15.49 7.40 -16.08
C GLY A 192 -15.42 7.00 -17.55
N GLY A 193 -14.70 5.92 -17.87
CA GLY A 193 -14.58 5.44 -19.26
C GLY A 193 -15.91 5.00 -19.87
N ILE A 194 -16.84 4.43 -19.08
CA ILE A 194 -18.19 4.09 -19.55
C ILE A 194 -18.98 5.38 -19.85
N LEU A 195 -18.92 6.35 -18.94
CA LEU A 195 -19.61 7.63 -19.11
C LEU A 195 -19.04 8.42 -20.30
N ASP A 196 -17.72 8.50 -20.44
CA ASP A 196 -17.05 9.18 -21.55
C ASP A 196 -17.44 8.54 -22.89
N THR A 197 -17.49 7.21 -22.96
CA THR A 197 -18.00 6.48 -24.14
C THR A 197 -19.45 6.84 -24.44
N ALA A 198 -20.33 6.84 -23.44
CA ALA A 198 -21.74 7.16 -23.62
C ALA A 198 -21.94 8.59 -24.14
N ILE A 199 -21.13 9.52 -23.65
CA ILE A 199 -21.15 10.92 -24.06
C ILE A 199 -20.62 11.08 -25.50
N ASP A 200 -19.54 10.38 -25.87
CA ASP A 200 -19.01 10.40 -27.24
C ASP A 200 -20.04 9.87 -28.25
N VAL A 201 -20.72 8.77 -27.94
CA VAL A 201 -21.79 8.19 -28.77
C VAL A 201 -22.96 9.16 -28.91
N ALA A 202 -23.39 9.79 -27.81
CA ALA A 202 -24.44 10.82 -27.84
C ALA A 202 -24.04 12.06 -28.67
N GLY A 203 -22.75 12.39 -28.70
CA GLY A 203 -22.16 13.45 -29.51
C GLY A 203 -21.91 13.08 -30.97
N GLY A 204 -22.36 11.91 -31.43
CA GLY A 204 -22.22 11.44 -32.81
C GLY A 204 -20.81 10.95 -33.18
N ARG A 205 -19.93 10.69 -32.20
CA ARG A 205 -18.61 10.10 -32.45
C ARG A 205 -18.70 8.58 -32.35
N SER A 206 -18.27 7.90 -33.40
CA SER A 206 -18.05 6.46 -33.36
C SER A 206 -16.63 6.17 -32.86
N THR A 207 -16.49 5.29 -31.86
CA THR A 207 -15.21 4.73 -31.47
C THR A 207 -14.67 3.86 -32.61
N VAL A 208 -13.69 4.37 -33.38
CA VAL A 208 -12.97 3.60 -34.41
C VAL A 208 -11.69 3.06 -33.78
N GLY A 209 -11.53 1.74 -33.66
CA GLY A 209 -10.34 1.11 -33.07
C GLY A 209 -10.67 0.02 -32.05
N THR A 210 -10.00 0.05 -30.90
CA THR A 210 -10.22 -0.89 -29.79
C THR A 210 -11.66 -0.81 -29.26
N GLY A 211 -12.19 -1.92 -28.76
CA GLY A 211 -13.56 -1.95 -28.22
C GLY A 211 -13.71 -0.97 -27.06
N TRP A 212 -14.82 -0.23 -27.03
CA TRP A 212 -15.14 0.76 -26.00
C TRP A 212 -15.07 0.22 -24.56
N TRP A 213 -15.22 -1.10 -24.41
CA TRP A 213 -15.21 -1.80 -23.13
C TRP A 213 -13.80 -2.08 -22.59
N VAL A 214 -12.74 -1.99 -23.40
CA VAL A 214 -11.38 -2.39 -23.01
C VAL A 214 -10.87 -1.52 -21.86
N ALA A 215 -10.81 -0.21 -22.04
CA ALA A 215 -10.29 0.70 -21.00
C ALA A 215 -11.12 0.68 -19.69
N PRO A 216 -12.47 0.63 -19.74
CA PRO A 216 -13.28 0.40 -18.55
C PRO A 216 -12.99 -0.92 -17.83
N LEU A 217 -12.84 -2.03 -18.57
CA LEU A 217 -12.54 -3.34 -17.96
C LEU A 217 -11.13 -3.40 -17.36
N GLN A 218 -10.14 -2.76 -18.00
CA GLN A 218 -8.81 -2.62 -17.43
C GLN A 218 -8.85 -1.81 -16.13
N SER A 219 -9.58 -0.71 -16.10
CA SER A 219 -9.77 0.09 -14.88
C SER A 219 -10.55 -0.67 -13.80
N LEU A 220 -11.51 -1.51 -14.21
CA LEU A 220 -12.24 -2.40 -13.31
C LEU A 220 -11.30 -3.43 -12.67
N ALA A 221 -10.31 -3.96 -13.40
CA ALA A 221 -9.30 -4.84 -12.81
C ALA A 221 -8.56 -4.16 -11.65
N TRP A 222 -8.12 -2.91 -11.82
CA TRP A 222 -7.52 -2.11 -10.75
C TRP A 222 -8.49 -1.89 -9.58
N ALA A 223 -9.76 -1.59 -9.88
CA ALA A 223 -10.81 -1.41 -8.88
C ALA A 223 -10.98 -2.67 -8.02
N LEU A 224 -11.05 -3.84 -8.66
CA LEU A 224 -11.25 -5.14 -8.02
C LEU A 224 -10.06 -5.54 -7.15
N VAL A 225 -8.83 -5.41 -7.66
CA VAL A 225 -7.62 -5.75 -6.89
C VAL A 225 -7.44 -4.80 -5.71
N GLY A 226 -7.64 -3.49 -5.91
CA GLY A 226 -7.60 -2.50 -4.83
C GLY A 226 -8.68 -2.74 -3.78
N ALA A 227 -9.93 -3.02 -4.20
CA ALA A 227 -11.03 -3.34 -3.29
C ALA A 227 -10.78 -4.63 -2.50
N ALA A 228 -10.19 -5.66 -3.11
CA ALA A 228 -9.77 -6.88 -2.42
C ALA A 228 -8.69 -6.58 -1.37
N ALA A 229 -7.67 -5.80 -1.73
CA ALA A 229 -6.62 -5.37 -0.80
C ALA A 229 -7.21 -4.56 0.38
N TRP A 230 -8.14 -3.63 0.11
CA TRP A 230 -8.87 -2.90 1.14
C TRP A 230 -9.65 -3.84 2.04
N TRP A 231 -10.46 -4.74 1.47
CA TRP A 231 -11.29 -5.68 2.22
C TRP A 231 -10.46 -6.55 3.16
N ILE A 232 -9.37 -7.11 2.64
CA ILE A 232 -8.44 -7.96 3.40
C ILE A 232 -7.85 -7.19 4.59
N HIS A 233 -7.44 -5.94 4.44
CA HIS A 233 -6.79 -5.21 5.54
C HIS A 233 -7.83 -4.55 6.48
N TRP A 234 -8.91 -4.02 5.93
CA TRP A 234 -9.95 -3.30 6.65
C TRP A 234 -10.84 -4.22 7.47
N VAL A 235 -11.34 -5.30 6.84
CA VAL A 235 -12.31 -6.23 7.43
C VAL A 235 -11.59 -7.40 8.11
N LEU A 236 -10.82 -8.18 7.35
CA LEU A 236 -10.16 -9.39 7.86
C LEU A 236 -8.97 -9.04 8.76
N GLY A 237 -8.17 -8.04 8.37
CA GLY A 237 -7.02 -7.55 9.12
C GLY A 237 -7.39 -6.73 10.35
N GLY A 238 -8.64 -6.28 10.45
CA GLY A 238 -9.14 -5.54 11.61
C GLY A 238 -8.75 -4.07 11.67
N ALA A 239 -8.32 -3.44 10.56
CA ALA A 239 -8.07 -1.99 10.54
C ALA A 239 -9.29 -1.19 11.01
N SER A 240 -10.50 -1.67 10.64
CA SER A 240 -11.78 -1.12 11.09
C SER A 240 -11.97 -1.14 12.61
N ARG A 241 -11.32 -2.06 13.34
CA ARG A 241 -11.42 -2.16 14.81
C ARG A 241 -10.29 -1.43 15.53
N THR A 242 -9.18 -1.15 14.85
CA THR A 242 -8.01 -0.47 15.41
C THR A 242 -8.33 0.99 15.76
N ARG A 243 -8.08 1.39 17.02
CA ARG A 243 -8.43 2.73 17.55
C ARG A 243 -7.20 3.58 17.93
N THR A 244 -6.05 3.35 17.30
CA THR A 244 -4.83 4.14 17.54
C THR A 244 -4.92 5.54 16.92
N ALA A 245 -4.08 6.48 17.40
CA ALA A 245 -4.00 7.83 16.83
C ALA A 245 -3.66 7.80 15.33
N PHE A 246 -2.70 6.97 14.94
CA PHE A 246 -2.34 6.76 13.53
C PHE A 246 -3.53 6.26 12.68
N ALA A 247 -4.30 5.29 13.19
CA ALA A 247 -5.50 4.82 12.50
C ALA A 247 -6.56 5.91 12.35
N GLY A 248 -6.71 6.78 13.37
CA GLY A 248 -7.59 7.94 13.30
C GLY A 248 -7.15 8.95 12.23
N VAL A 249 -5.85 9.27 12.17
CA VAL A 249 -5.29 10.17 11.16
C VAL A 249 -5.44 9.60 9.76
N ALA A 250 -5.09 8.33 9.54
CA ALA A 250 -5.24 7.68 8.25
C ALA A 250 -6.71 7.63 7.78
N LEU A 251 -7.65 7.34 8.70
CA LEU A 251 -9.08 7.36 8.42
C LEU A 251 -9.55 8.74 7.96
N VAL A 252 -9.14 9.81 8.65
CA VAL A 252 -9.54 11.18 8.31
C VAL A 252 -8.88 11.64 7.01
N LEU A 253 -7.57 11.46 6.87
CA LEU A 253 -6.85 11.91 5.68
C LEU A 253 -7.31 11.19 4.41
N VAL A 254 -7.39 9.86 4.44
CA VAL A 254 -7.66 9.05 3.24
C VAL A 254 -9.15 8.79 3.08
N GLY A 255 -9.84 8.37 4.14
CA GLY A 255 -11.26 8.00 4.06
C GLY A 255 -12.21 9.18 4.00
N VAL A 256 -11.86 10.32 4.61
CA VAL A 256 -12.73 11.50 4.68
C VAL A 256 -12.24 12.62 3.75
N LEU A 257 -11.06 13.19 4.01
CA LEU A 257 -10.56 14.37 3.30
C LEU A 257 -10.26 14.08 1.83
N ALA A 258 -9.49 13.04 1.52
CA ALA A 258 -9.20 12.69 0.12
C ALA A 258 -10.46 12.31 -0.66
N ALA A 259 -11.40 11.61 -0.02
CA ALA A 259 -12.68 11.24 -0.63
C ALA A 259 -13.59 12.46 -0.88
N ALA A 260 -13.68 13.38 0.08
CA ALA A 260 -14.40 14.65 -0.07
C ALA A 260 -13.75 15.53 -1.15
N ALA A 261 -12.42 15.61 -1.18
CA ALA A 261 -11.69 16.36 -2.20
C ALA A 261 -11.92 15.79 -3.61
N ALA A 262 -11.92 14.46 -3.77
CA ALA A 262 -12.28 13.81 -5.03
C ALA A 262 -13.73 14.13 -5.43
N ALA A 263 -14.66 14.10 -4.46
CA ALA A 263 -16.06 14.39 -4.71
C ALA A 263 -16.29 15.84 -5.17
N LEU A 264 -15.72 16.80 -4.43
CA LEU A 264 -15.80 18.23 -4.71
C LEU A 264 -15.05 18.61 -5.99
N GLY A 265 -13.88 18.01 -6.23
CA GLY A 265 -13.14 18.18 -7.47
C GLY A 265 -13.95 17.72 -8.69
N GLY A 266 -14.54 16.51 -8.61
CA GLY A 266 -15.43 16.00 -9.64
C GLY A 266 -16.65 16.89 -9.89
N LEU A 267 -17.31 17.35 -8.81
CA LEU A 267 -18.45 18.26 -8.92
C LEU A 267 -18.06 19.61 -9.51
N GLY A 268 -16.91 20.16 -9.10
CA GLY A 268 -16.38 21.43 -9.61
C GLY A 268 -16.04 21.34 -11.10
N THR A 269 -15.40 20.26 -11.53
CA THR A 269 -15.12 20.02 -12.96
C THR A 269 -16.42 19.84 -13.74
N ALA A 270 -17.39 19.07 -13.24
CA ALA A 270 -18.67 18.89 -13.93
C ALA A 270 -19.45 20.23 -14.06
N LEU A 271 -19.45 21.05 -13.01
CA LEU A 271 -20.04 22.39 -13.04
C LEU A 271 -19.33 23.30 -14.05
N PHE A 272 -17.99 23.29 -14.06
CA PHE A 272 -17.20 24.06 -15.03
C PHE A 272 -17.55 23.67 -16.47
N VAL A 273 -17.62 22.38 -16.77
CA VAL A 273 -18.01 21.87 -18.09
C VAL A 273 -19.43 22.35 -18.45
N GLY A 274 -20.39 22.22 -17.52
CA GLY A 274 -21.76 22.66 -17.75
C GLY A 274 -21.89 24.17 -17.99
N LEU A 275 -21.17 24.99 -17.22
CA LEU A 275 -21.12 26.44 -17.42
C LEU A 275 -20.48 26.80 -18.77
N ARG A 276 -19.38 26.14 -19.15
CA ARG A 276 -18.73 26.38 -20.45
C ARG A 276 -19.66 26.06 -21.60
N LEU A 277 -20.40 24.94 -21.53
CA LEU A 277 -21.40 24.60 -22.55
C LEU A 277 -22.55 25.61 -22.64
N ALA A 278 -22.95 26.21 -21.53
CA ALA A 278 -24.05 27.18 -21.49
C ALA A 278 -23.65 28.56 -22.04
N PHE A 279 -22.41 29.00 -21.78
CA PHE A 279 -21.97 30.37 -22.05
C PHE A 279 -20.95 30.52 -23.18
N ASP A 280 -20.30 29.44 -23.62
CA ASP A 280 -19.31 29.47 -24.70
C ASP A 280 -19.38 28.21 -25.59
N PRO A 281 -20.45 28.08 -26.41
CA PRO A 281 -20.64 26.93 -27.28
C PRO A 281 -19.73 26.91 -28.52
N GLY A 282 -18.85 27.93 -28.68
CA GLY A 282 -18.01 28.10 -29.88
C GLY A 282 -16.82 27.16 -29.95
N ASP A 283 -16.39 26.60 -28.81
CA ASP A 283 -15.33 25.60 -28.77
C ASP A 283 -15.77 24.25 -29.33
N LEU A 284 -14.80 23.45 -29.78
CA LEU A 284 -15.02 22.05 -30.11
C LEU A 284 -15.67 21.35 -28.91
N PHE A 285 -16.98 21.10 -28.98
CA PHE A 285 -17.80 20.40 -27.99
C PHE A 285 -17.08 19.16 -27.41
N ALA A 286 -16.27 18.49 -28.24
CA ALA A 286 -15.37 17.40 -27.86
C ALA A 286 -14.41 17.72 -26.73
N ALA A 287 -13.66 18.81 -26.85
CA ALA A 287 -12.63 19.18 -25.89
C ALA A 287 -13.24 19.61 -24.55
N VAL A 288 -14.42 20.24 -24.59
CA VAL A 288 -15.12 20.73 -23.39
C VAL A 288 -15.70 19.57 -22.58
N VAL A 289 -16.23 18.55 -23.25
CA VAL A 289 -16.96 17.46 -22.60
C VAL A 289 -16.08 16.28 -22.20
N GLN A 290 -14.88 16.16 -22.76
CA GLN A 290 -13.94 15.07 -22.49
C GLN A 290 -13.71 14.74 -21.00
N PRO A 291 -13.60 15.70 -20.05
CA PRO A 291 -13.38 15.36 -18.65
C PRO A 291 -14.67 15.00 -17.88
N LEU A 292 -15.85 15.10 -18.50
CA LEU A 292 -17.14 15.07 -17.80
C LEU A 292 -17.45 13.71 -17.19
N GLY A 293 -17.26 12.59 -17.91
CA GLY A 293 -17.57 11.27 -17.38
C GLY A 293 -16.67 10.91 -16.21
N THR A 294 -15.36 11.16 -16.34
CA THR A 294 -14.40 10.99 -15.23
C THR A 294 -14.73 11.90 -14.04
N ALA A 295 -15.15 13.15 -14.26
CA ALA A 295 -15.53 14.08 -13.20
C ALA A 295 -16.79 13.62 -12.44
N VAL A 296 -17.82 13.16 -13.16
CA VAL A 296 -19.04 12.60 -12.56
C VAL A 296 -18.72 11.33 -11.79
N ALA A 297 -17.88 10.44 -12.33
CA ALA A 297 -17.43 9.23 -11.63
C ALA A 297 -16.67 9.57 -10.33
N ALA A 298 -15.75 10.53 -10.38
CA ALA A 298 -15.02 11.03 -9.20
C ALA A 298 -15.97 11.62 -8.15
N ALA A 299 -16.97 12.39 -8.57
CA ALA A 299 -18.00 12.93 -7.70
C ALA A 299 -18.77 11.83 -6.95
N LEU A 300 -19.27 10.83 -7.69
CA LEU A 300 -20.08 9.75 -7.15
C LEU A 300 -19.29 8.82 -6.22
N ILE A 301 -18.11 8.37 -6.67
CA ILE A 301 -17.29 7.42 -5.91
C ILE A 301 -16.66 8.10 -4.70
N GLY A 302 -16.17 9.34 -4.85
CA GLY A 302 -15.68 10.15 -3.74
C GLY A 302 -16.76 10.34 -2.67
N ALA A 303 -17.99 10.69 -3.07
CA ALA A 303 -19.11 10.87 -2.14
C ALA A 303 -19.49 9.55 -1.43
N ALA A 304 -19.47 8.42 -2.13
CA ALA A 304 -19.76 7.11 -1.55
C ALA A 304 -18.71 6.72 -0.50
N VAL A 305 -17.41 6.85 -0.83
CA VAL A 305 -16.30 6.56 0.09
C VAL A 305 -16.36 7.49 1.30
N TRP A 306 -16.56 8.78 1.08
CA TRP A 306 -16.69 9.78 2.13
C TRP A 306 -17.84 9.43 3.08
N ARG A 307 -19.04 9.16 2.57
CA ARG A 307 -20.23 8.86 3.38
C ARG A 307 -19.99 7.69 4.33
N VAL A 308 -19.37 6.61 3.83
CA VAL A 308 -19.04 5.43 4.63
C VAL A 308 -18.03 5.77 5.73
N HIS A 309 -16.92 6.42 5.38
CA HIS A 309 -15.82 6.67 6.33
C HIS A 309 -16.11 7.81 7.30
N ALA A 310 -16.86 8.83 6.89
CA ALA A 310 -17.34 9.91 7.77
C ALA A 310 -18.31 9.36 8.83
N GLY A 311 -19.22 8.45 8.45
CA GLY A 311 -20.08 7.75 9.41
C GLY A 311 -19.27 6.94 10.44
N ILE A 312 -18.22 6.26 10.00
CA ILE A 312 -17.32 5.52 10.90
C ILE A 312 -16.53 6.49 11.79
N ALA A 313 -16.04 7.61 11.26
CA ALA A 313 -15.31 8.63 12.00
C ALA A 313 -16.18 9.28 13.08
N ALA A 314 -17.48 9.47 12.83
CA ALA A 314 -18.43 9.99 13.80
C ALA A 314 -18.58 9.10 15.06
N THR A 315 -18.27 7.80 14.96
CA THR A 315 -18.26 6.88 16.12
C THR A 315 -16.92 6.80 16.85
N ARG A 316 -15.93 7.61 16.45
CA ARG A 316 -14.57 7.60 17.02
C ARG A 316 -14.44 8.59 18.17
N SER A 317 -13.23 8.72 18.70
CA SER A 317 -12.89 9.63 19.79
C SER A 317 -13.24 11.09 19.44
N PRO A 318 -13.44 11.98 20.43
CA PRO A 318 -13.80 13.37 20.18
C PRO A 318 -12.82 14.13 19.27
N ALA A 319 -11.53 13.79 19.29
CA ALA A 319 -10.52 14.39 18.41
C ALA A 319 -10.74 13.98 16.95
N VAL A 320 -10.98 12.69 16.68
CA VAL A 320 -11.25 12.18 15.33
C VAL A 320 -12.58 12.71 14.80
N ARG A 321 -13.60 12.80 15.66
CA ARG A 321 -14.90 13.41 15.28
C ARG A 321 -14.74 14.86 14.86
N ARG A 322 -14.04 15.68 15.67
CA ARG A 322 -13.79 17.10 15.36
C ARG A 322 -13.00 17.28 14.06
N ALA A 323 -12.02 16.42 13.80
CA ALA A 323 -11.28 16.46 12.55
C ALA A 323 -12.15 16.09 11.34
N ALA A 324 -13.07 15.12 11.49
CA ALA A 324 -13.98 14.71 10.42
C ALA A 324 -15.08 15.74 10.10
N THR A 325 -15.49 16.59 11.06
CA THR A 325 -16.49 17.64 10.84
C THR A 325 -15.98 18.85 10.05
N LEU A 326 -14.67 18.96 9.84
CA LEU A 326 -14.05 20.05 9.06
C LEU A 326 -13.98 19.75 7.55
N ALA A 327 -14.37 18.55 7.14
CA ALA A 327 -14.34 18.04 5.78
C ALA A 327 -15.76 17.94 5.22
#